data_AF-E3FNL5-F1
#
_entry.id   AF-E3FNL5-F1
#
_cell.length_a   1.000
_cell.length_b   1.000
_cell.length_c   1.000
_cell.angle_alpha   90.00
_cell.angle_beta   90.00
_cell.angle_gamma   90.00
#
_symmetry.space_group_name_H-M   'P 1'
#
loop_
_entity.id
_entity.type
_entity.pdbx_description
1 polymer ?
#
loop_
_entity_poly.entity_id
_entity_poly.type
_entity_poly.pdbx_seq_one_letter_code
_entity_poly.pdbx_strand_id
1 'polypeptide(L)'
;MKPRKPSQHVALSEVASLHRQASRMKRAEESSQSLEMLDEALEACPAYVPALLLAGRRLQMSASEGPAEKRAGLRKARRYLQQAVLASDRSAASLVELGYFLHVTEGASDAAERYLLAGVEKAQTVLEDGWSGLIDVLYAQGRLEEAVALGKRAQQLFPDSVRIATSLTPVMAAMPAPTPKRTPAPRRRR
;
A
#
# COMPACT_ATOMS: atom_id res chain seq x y z
N MET A 1 -8.20 44.72 -11.63
CA MET A 1 -7.50 43.48 -11.23
C MET A 1 -7.33 42.63 -12.47
N LYS A 2 -6.10 42.26 -12.86
CA LYS A 2 -5.87 41.40 -14.03
C LYS A 2 -6.28 39.95 -13.69
N PRO A 3 -6.98 39.23 -14.58
CA PRO A 3 -7.33 37.83 -14.35
C PRO A 3 -6.02 37.01 -14.25
N ARG A 4 -5.86 36.26 -13.15
CA ARG A 4 -4.81 35.24 -13.06
C ARG A 4 -5.08 34.23 -14.17
N LYS A 5 -4.12 34.07 -15.09
CA LYS A 5 -4.14 32.97 -16.06
C LYS A 5 -4.35 31.67 -15.28
N PRO A 6 -5.27 30.79 -15.71
CA PRO A 6 -5.36 29.46 -15.11
C PRO A 6 -3.99 28.80 -15.23
N SER A 7 -3.51 28.26 -14.12
CA SER A 7 -2.27 27.49 -14.05
C SER A 7 -2.29 26.47 -15.19
N GLN A 8 -1.24 26.42 -16.01
CA GLN A 8 -1.10 25.36 -17.01
C GLN A 8 -1.30 24.03 -16.27
N HIS A 9 -2.28 23.24 -16.70
CA HIS A 9 -2.48 21.91 -16.17
C HIS A 9 -1.25 21.08 -16.53
N VAL A 10 -0.35 20.91 -15.56
CA VAL A 10 0.82 20.01 -15.68
C VAL A 10 0.29 18.60 -15.85
N ALA A 11 0.84 17.87 -16.82
CA ALA A 11 0.37 16.52 -17.07
C ALA A 11 0.78 15.61 -15.91
N LEU A 12 -0.10 14.70 -15.48
CA LEU A 12 0.22 13.75 -14.40
C LEU A 12 1.45 12.89 -14.73
N SER A 13 1.73 12.66 -16.03
CA SER A 13 2.94 11.99 -16.50
C SER A 13 4.23 12.74 -16.18
N GLU A 14 4.20 14.07 -16.19
CA GLU A 14 5.33 14.95 -15.85
C GLU A 14 5.58 14.91 -14.34
N VAL A 15 4.52 15.06 -13.53
CA VAL A 15 4.57 14.90 -12.06
C VAL A 15 5.13 13.51 -11.70
N ALA A 16 4.64 12.46 -12.35
CA ALA A 16 5.14 11.10 -12.14
C ALA A 16 6.60 10.93 -12.60
N SER A 17 7.05 11.69 -13.61
CA SER A 17 8.45 11.68 -14.04
C SER A 17 9.37 12.28 -12.99
N LEU A 18 9.02 13.46 -12.44
CA LEU A 18 9.76 14.09 -11.36
C LEU A 18 9.89 13.16 -10.14
N HIS A 19 8.77 12.57 -9.70
CA HIS A 19 8.78 11.58 -8.63
C HIS A 19 9.66 10.36 -8.93
N ARG A 20 9.61 9.81 -10.15
CA ARG A 20 10.46 8.67 -10.54
C ARG A 20 11.94 9.01 -10.59
N GLN A 21 12.29 10.23 -10.99
CA GLN A 21 13.67 10.69 -10.98
C GLN A 21 14.15 10.84 -9.53
N ALA A 22 13.39 11.58 -8.71
CA ALA A 22 13.63 11.71 -7.28
C ALA A 22 13.78 10.36 -6.56
N SER A 23 12.95 9.36 -6.86
CA SER A 23 13.02 8.04 -6.19
C SER A 23 14.27 7.22 -6.52
N ARG A 24 14.95 7.53 -7.64
CA ARG A 24 16.22 6.89 -8.01
C ARG A 24 17.43 7.50 -7.30
N MET A 25 17.30 8.72 -6.77
CA MET A 25 18.37 9.47 -6.12
C MET A 25 18.58 8.99 -4.68
N LYS A 26 19.36 7.93 -4.51
CA LYS A 26 19.53 7.24 -3.21
C LYS A 26 20.73 7.73 -2.41
N ARG A 27 21.63 8.50 -3.01
CA ARG A 27 22.84 8.96 -2.33
C ARG A 27 22.51 10.15 -1.42
N ALA A 28 23.23 10.27 -0.30
CA ALA A 28 23.05 11.39 0.62
C ALA A 28 23.29 12.75 -0.06
N GLU A 29 24.25 12.79 -0.99
CA GLU A 29 24.65 13.95 -1.79
C GLU A 29 23.52 14.43 -2.71
N GLU A 30 22.62 13.53 -3.11
CA GLU A 30 21.49 13.82 -3.98
C GLU A 30 20.21 14.16 -3.18
N SER A 31 20.29 14.20 -1.85
CA SER A 31 19.11 14.35 -0.98
C SER A 31 18.41 15.69 -1.20
N SER A 32 19.16 16.78 -1.30
CA SER A 32 18.60 18.13 -1.52
C SER A 32 17.95 18.24 -2.89
N GLN A 33 18.66 17.83 -3.96
CA GLN A 33 18.11 17.82 -5.31
C GLN A 33 16.85 16.95 -5.42
N SER A 34 16.82 15.80 -4.76
CA SER A 34 15.62 14.98 -4.76
C SER A 34 14.45 15.64 -4.03
N LEU A 35 14.69 16.40 -2.95
CA LEU A 35 13.64 17.13 -2.25
C LEU A 35 13.11 18.29 -3.09
N GLU A 36 13.96 18.97 -3.84
CA GLU A 36 13.57 20.02 -4.80
C GLU A 36 12.65 19.44 -5.88
N MET A 37 13.00 18.31 -6.50
CA MET A 37 12.15 17.66 -7.50
C MET A 37 10.80 17.20 -6.93
N LEU A 38 10.78 16.79 -5.66
CA LEU A 38 9.54 16.39 -4.98
C LEU A 38 8.68 17.61 -4.65
N ASP A 39 9.29 18.71 -4.23
CA ASP A 39 8.58 19.97 -4.01
C ASP A 39 7.99 20.49 -5.33
N GLU A 40 8.74 20.45 -6.44
CA GLU A 40 8.23 20.82 -7.76
C GLU A 40 7.03 19.93 -8.19
N ALA A 41 7.13 18.62 -7.97
CA ALA A 41 6.03 17.70 -8.25
C ALA A 41 4.78 18.01 -7.40
N LEU A 42 4.97 18.41 -6.14
CA LEU A 42 3.89 18.72 -5.20
C LEU A 42 3.31 20.12 -5.39
N GLU A 43 4.08 21.07 -5.91
CA GLU A 43 3.55 22.36 -6.37
C GLU A 43 2.63 22.17 -7.58
N ALA A 44 3.01 21.30 -8.52
CA ALA A 44 2.20 20.96 -9.68
C ALA A 44 0.97 20.11 -9.32
N CYS A 45 1.10 19.17 -8.38
CA CYS A 45 0.00 18.30 -7.93
C CYS A 45 0.10 18.02 -6.42
N PRO A 46 -0.53 18.87 -5.57
CA PRO A 46 -0.44 18.75 -4.11
C PRO A 46 -1.01 17.46 -3.52
N ALA A 47 -1.85 16.75 -4.28
CA ALA A 47 -2.47 15.49 -3.89
C ALA A 47 -1.71 14.25 -4.41
N TYR A 48 -0.53 14.41 -5.03
CA TYR A 48 0.23 13.29 -5.57
C TYR A 48 0.90 12.46 -4.46
N VAL A 49 0.14 11.48 -3.96
CA VAL A 49 0.48 10.62 -2.81
C VAL A 49 1.89 10.03 -2.86
N PRO A 50 2.39 9.48 -3.99
CA PRO A 50 3.74 8.91 -4.01
C PRO A 50 4.84 9.93 -3.67
N ALA A 51 4.74 11.16 -4.16
CA ALA A 51 5.70 12.21 -3.83
C ALA A 51 5.56 12.68 -2.38
N LEU A 52 4.32 12.81 -1.86
CA LEU A 52 4.08 13.16 -0.47
C LEU A 52 4.75 12.17 0.50
N LEU A 53 4.59 10.87 0.25
CA LEU A 53 5.19 9.81 1.08
C LEU A 53 6.71 9.82 0.98
N LEU A 54 7.27 9.93 -0.24
CA LEU A 54 8.72 9.95 -0.43
C LEU A 54 9.37 11.21 0.20
N ALA A 55 8.77 12.38 0.02
CA ALA A 55 9.24 13.63 0.60
C ALA A 55 9.18 13.59 2.13
N GLY A 56 8.07 13.08 2.70
CA GLY A 56 7.93 12.88 4.14
C GLY A 56 9.05 12.01 4.72
N ARG A 57 9.32 10.85 4.11
CA ARG A 57 10.40 9.95 4.55
C ARG A 57 11.78 10.58 4.43
N ARG A 58 12.06 11.30 3.33
CA ARG A 58 13.36 11.96 3.13
C ARG A 58 13.61 13.07 4.14
N LEU A 59 12.60 13.90 4.42
CA LEU A 59 12.70 14.95 5.43
C LEU A 59 12.87 14.39 6.85
N GLN A 60 12.37 13.18 7.13
CA GLN A 60 12.64 12.49 8.39
C GLN A 60 14.09 12.01 8.49
N MET A 61 14.68 11.57 7.37
CA MET A 61 16.02 10.99 7.29
C MET A 61 17.12 12.00 6.94
N SER A 62 16.78 13.23 6.58
CA SER A 62 17.73 14.25 6.14
C SER A 62 18.67 14.63 7.27
N ALA A 63 19.98 14.65 6.98
CA ALA A 63 20.93 15.36 7.83
C ALA A 63 20.60 16.87 7.75
N SER A 64 20.47 17.52 8.91
CA SER A 64 20.25 18.97 8.98
C SER A 64 21.50 19.64 9.52
N GLU A 65 21.77 20.86 9.08
CA GLU A 65 22.92 21.65 9.52
C GLU A 65 22.72 22.20 10.94
N GLY A 66 21.48 22.17 11.46
CA GLY A 66 21.19 22.47 12.86
C GLY A 66 19.80 22.12 13.38
N PRO A 67 19.54 22.32 14.70
CA PRO A 67 18.27 21.93 15.34
C PRO A 67 17.04 22.67 14.82
N ALA A 68 17.19 23.94 14.41
CA ALA A 68 16.08 24.74 13.90
C ALA A 68 15.61 24.24 12.53
N GLU A 69 16.55 23.95 11.64
CA GLU A 69 16.29 23.38 10.32
C GLU A 69 15.69 21.98 10.44
N LYS A 70 16.26 21.12 11.31
CA LYS A 70 15.70 19.80 11.61
C LYS A 70 14.24 19.91 12.01
N ARG A 71 13.91 20.80 12.95
CA ARG A 71 12.51 21.03 13.37
C ARG A 71 11.62 21.52 12.21
N ALA A 72 12.13 22.37 11.32
CA ALA A 72 11.37 22.83 10.16
C ALA A 72 11.11 21.69 9.16
N GLY A 73 12.12 20.87 8.88
CA GLY A 73 12.02 19.67 8.05
C GLY A 73 11.01 18.67 8.59
N LEU A 74 11.05 18.37 9.89
CA LEU A 74 10.09 17.47 10.54
C LEU A 74 8.65 18.01 10.50
N ARG A 75 8.45 19.33 10.70
CA ARG A 75 7.11 19.94 10.53
C ARG A 75 6.62 19.81 9.09
N LYS A 76 7.50 19.97 8.10
CA LYS A 76 7.16 19.80 6.68
C LYS A 76 6.83 18.34 6.36
N ALA A 77 7.62 17.39 6.88
CA ALA A 77 7.38 15.96 6.76
C ALA A 77 6.01 15.56 7.29
N ARG A 78 5.66 16.00 8.50
CA ARG A 78 4.33 15.75 9.10
C ARG A 78 3.20 16.22 8.19
N ARG A 79 3.30 17.44 7.65
CA ARG A 79 2.27 17.98 6.73
C ARG A 79 2.12 17.12 5.49
N TYR A 80 3.22 16.71 4.86
CA TYR A 80 3.17 15.83 3.68
C TYR A 80 2.55 14.47 3.99
N LEU A 81 2.90 13.84 5.11
CA LEU A 81 2.30 12.57 5.51
C LEU A 81 0.81 12.70 5.86
N GLN A 82 0.39 13.78 6.51
CA GLN A 82 -1.02 14.07 6.75
C GLN A 82 -1.80 14.30 5.44
N GLN A 83 -1.22 15.05 4.51
CA GLN A 83 -1.80 15.24 3.17
C GLN A 83 -1.90 13.92 2.41
N ALA A 84 -0.91 13.02 2.54
CA ALA A 84 -0.95 11.70 1.90
C ALA A 84 -2.12 10.86 2.44
N VAL A 85 -2.36 10.89 3.76
CA VAL A 85 -3.51 10.23 4.38
C VAL A 85 -4.83 10.79 3.84
N LEU A 86 -4.96 12.11 3.68
CA LEU A 86 -6.17 12.73 3.15
C LEU A 86 -6.38 12.44 1.66
N ALA A 87 -5.35 12.63 0.84
CA ALA A 87 -5.42 12.48 -0.62
C ALA A 87 -5.60 11.03 -1.08
N SER A 88 -5.20 10.05 -0.25
CA SER A 88 -5.32 8.63 -0.56
C SER A 88 -6.57 7.96 0.02
N ASP A 89 -7.50 8.73 0.58
CA ASP A 89 -8.63 8.22 1.37
C ASP A 89 -8.16 7.18 2.41
N ARG A 90 -7.14 7.60 3.17
CA ARG A 90 -6.52 6.80 4.24
C ARG A 90 -6.02 5.43 3.73
N SER A 91 -5.24 5.43 2.65
CA SER A 91 -4.58 4.21 2.19
C SER A 91 -3.69 3.61 3.28
N ALA A 92 -3.54 2.27 3.28
CA ALA A 92 -2.73 1.56 4.26
C ALA A 92 -1.31 2.11 4.35
N ALA A 93 -0.66 2.36 3.20
CA ALA A 93 0.69 2.91 3.15
C ALA A 93 0.77 4.30 3.81
N SER A 94 -0.16 5.21 3.52
CA SER A 94 -0.14 6.55 4.11
C SER A 94 -0.39 6.54 5.62
N LEU A 95 -1.28 5.67 6.09
CA LEU A 95 -1.54 5.48 7.53
C LEU A 95 -0.30 4.95 8.25
N VAL A 96 0.35 3.93 7.68
CA VAL A 96 1.54 3.31 8.26
C VAL A 96 2.70 4.31 8.34
N GLU A 97 2.96 5.06 7.27
CA GLU A 97 4.05 6.05 7.25
C GLU A 97 3.83 7.19 8.26
N LEU A 98 2.60 7.71 8.38
CA LEU A 98 2.30 8.70 9.41
C LEU A 98 2.43 8.13 10.82
N GLY A 99 1.95 6.90 11.05
CA GLY A 99 2.09 6.22 12.33
C GLY A 99 3.54 6.05 12.76
N TYR A 100 4.39 5.55 11.84
CA TYR A 100 5.84 5.44 12.09
C TYR A 100 6.48 6.80 12.38
N PHE A 101 6.13 7.85 11.62
CA PHE A 101 6.64 9.18 11.85
C PHE A 101 6.30 9.67 13.27
N LEU A 102 5.04 9.53 13.69
CA LEU A 102 4.58 9.95 15.03
C LEU A 102 5.31 9.22 16.15
N HIS A 103 5.52 7.90 16.00
CA HIS A 103 6.23 7.12 17.01
C HIS A 103 7.72 7.47 17.07
N VAL A 104 8.42 7.39 15.93
CA VAL A 104 9.88 7.51 15.87
C VAL A 104 10.35 8.96 16.07
N THR A 105 9.62 9.92 15.52
CA THR A 105 10.07 11.32 15.48
C THR A 105 9.50 12.13 16.63
N GLU A 106 8.23 11.91 16.98
CA GLU A 106 7.52 12.74 17.96
C GLU A 106 7.30 12.05 19.30
N GLY A 107 7.59 10.74 19.42
CA GLY A 107 7.31 9.96 20.63
C GLY A 107 5.82 9.84 20.95
N ALA A 108 4.94 10.13 19.99
CA ALA A 108 3.49 10.17 20.17
C ALA A 108 2.86 8.78 19.97
N SER A 109 3.20 7.83 20.86
CA SER A 109 2.84 6.41 20.71
C SER A 109 1.32 6.15 20.63
N ASP A 110 0.50 6.79 21.45
CA ASP A 110 -0.96 6.60 21.42
C ASP A 110 -1.58 7.04 20.08
N ALA A 111 -1.07 8.13 19.51
CA ALA A 111 -1.50 8.59 18.19
C ALA A 111 -0.99 7.66 17.09
N ALA A 112 0.27 7.22 17.19
CA ALA A 112 0.87 6.29 16.24
C ALA A 112 0.12 4.96 16.17
N GLU A 113 -0.24 4.38 17.32
CA GLU A 113 -0.99 3.13 17.40
C GLU A 113 -2.30 3.20 16.61
N ARG A 114 -3.08 4.28 16.77
CA ARG A 114 -4.34 4.47 16.03
C ARG A 114 -4.14 4.47 14.51
N TYR A 115 -3.07 5.12 14.03
CA TYR A 115 -2.77 5.14 12.60
C TYR A 115 -2.26 3.79 12.11
N LEU A 116 -1.41 3.11 12.88
CA LEU A 116 -0.87 1.80 12.51
C LEU A 116 -1.97 0.72 12.47
N LEU A 117 -2.85 0.68 13.47
CA LEU A 117 -4.00 -0.23 13.49
C LEU A 117 -4.92 -0.01 12.29
N ALA A 118 -5.29 1.24 12.00
CA ALA A 118 -6.09 1.55 10.82
C ALA A 118 -5.37 1.18 9.51
N GLY A 119 -4.03 1.31 9.47
CA GLY A 119 -3.22 0.89 8.34
C GLY A 119 -3.24 -0.62 8.12
N VAL A 120 -3.16 -1.40 9.20
CA VAL A 120 -3.29 -2.87 9.18
C VAL A 120 -4.67 -3.28 8.69
N GLU A 121 -5.73 -2.69 9.22
CA GLU A 121 -7.11 -2.96 8.82
C GLU A 121 -7.32 -2.70 7.31
N LYS A 122 -6.89 -1.53 6.82
CA LYS A 122 -6.98 -1.18 5.39
C LYS A 122 -6.17 -2.14 4.51
N ALA A 123 -4.99 -2.57 4.96
CA ALA A 123 -4.16 -3.54 4.24
C ALA A 123 -4.83 -4.92 4.16
N GLN A 124 -5.47 -5.36 5.24
CA GLN A 124 -6.23 -6.60 5.27
C GLN A 124 -7.40 -6.57 4.29
N THR A 125 -8.18 -5.48 4.26
CA THR A 125 -9.28 -5.32 3.28
C THR A 125 -8.77 -5.44 1.84
N VAL A 126 -7.67 -4.75 1.50
CA VAL A 126 -7.09 -4.80 0.14
C VAL A 126 -6.58 -6.20 -0.19
N LEU A 127 -5.99 -6.91 0.78
CA LEU A 127 -5.52 -8.27 0.58
C LEU A 127 -6.68 -9.26 0.36
N GLU A 128 -7.76 -9.13 1.12
CA GLU A 128 -8.99 -9.91 0.91
C GLU A 128 -9.61 -9.66 -0.47
N ASP A 129 -9.71 -8.40 -0.89
CA ASP A 129 -10.21 -8.01 -2.22
C ASP A 129 -9.34 -8.59 -3.34
N GLY A 130 -8.01 -8.51 -3.19
CA GLY A 130 -7.08 -9.07 -4.16
C GLY A 130 -7.15 -10.59 -4.25
N TRP A 131 -7.31 -11.29 -3.12
CA TRP A 131 -7.40 -12.74 -3.08
C TRP A 131 -8.72 -13.25 -3.64
N SER A 132 -9.84 -12.63 -3.28
CA SER A 132 -11.15 -12.95 -3.88
C SER A 132 -11.16 -12.71 -5.39
N GLY A 133 -10.71 -11.54 -5.85
CA GLY A 133 -10.63 -11.24 -7.28
C GLY A 133 -9.73 -12.22 -8.05
N LEU A 134 -8.60 -12.65 -7.47
CA LEU A 134 -7.74 -13.64 -8.12
C LEU A 134 -8.39 -15.03 -8.15
N ILE A 135 -9.12 -15.43 -7.12
CA ILE A 135 -9.91 -16.68 -7.12
C ILE A 135 -10.92 -16.66 -8.26
N ASP A 136 -11.67 -15.56 -8.42
CA ASP A 136 -12.67 -15.40 -9.49
C ASP A 136 -12.03 -15.46 -10.89
N VAL A 137 -10.87 -14.83 -11.08
CA VAL A 137 -10.13 -14.88 -12.34
C VAL A 137 -9.63 -16.30 -12.64
N LEU A 138 -9.10 -17.02 -11.64
CA LEU A 138 -8.65 -18.41 -11.81
C LEU A 138 -9.82 -19.33 -12.14
N TYR A 139 -10.97 -19.13 -11.51
CA TYR A 139 -12.22 -19.83 -11.83
C TYR A 139 -12.64 -19.61 -13.28
N ALA A 140 -12.68 -18.35 -13.73
CA ALA A 140 -13.04 -17.99 -15.10
C ALA A 140 -12.07 -18.57 -16.14
N GLN A 141 -10.81 -18.80 -15.76
CA GLN A 141 -9.80 -19.45 -16.58
C GLN A 141 -9.89 -20.99 -16.55
N GLY A 142 -10.80 -21.58 -15.77
CA GLY A 142 -10.91 -23.03 -15.58
C GLY A 142 -9.79 -23.65 -14.73
N ARG A 143 -8.97 -22.82 -14.07
CA ARG A 143 -7.83 -23.25 -13.25
C ARG A 143 -8.30 -23.57 -11.82
N LEU A 144 -9.19 -24.55 -11.71
CA LEU A 144 -9.95 -24.84 -10.49
C LEU A 144 -9.06 -25.25 -9.32
N GLU A 145 -8.06 -26.11 -9.55
CA GLU A 145 -7.16 -26.59 -8.50
C GLU A 145 -6.34 -25.44 -7.88
N GLU A 146 -5.91 -24.48 -8.71
CA GLU A 146 -5.18 -23.31 -8.26
C GLU A 146 -6.08 -22.35 -7.48
N ALA A 147 -7.32 -22.14 -7.95
CA ALA A 147 -8.32 -21.36 -7.23
C ALA A 147 -8.62 -21.96 -5.84
N VAL A 148 -8.74 -23.29 -5.73
CA VAL A 148 -8.92 -23.98 -4.44
C VAL A 148 -7.69 -23.84 -3.56
N ALA A 149 -6.48 -24.01 -4.10
CA ALA A 149 -5.25 -23.89 -3.33
C ALA A 149 -5.08 -22.47 -2.77
N LEU A 150 -5.33 -21.46 -3.60
CA LEU A 150 -5.33 -20.06 -3.17
C LEU A 150 -6.41 -19.79 -2.12
N GLY A 151 -7.65 -20.25 -2.37
CA GLY A 151 -8.77 -20.08 -1.46
C GLY A 151 -8.55 -20.72 -0.08
N LYS A 152 -7.91 -21.89 -0.01
CA LYS A 152 -7.52 -22.51 1.27
C LYS A 152 -6.52 -21.65 2.04
N ARG A 153 -5.53 -21.10 1.34
CA ARG A 153 -4.58 -20.16 1.94
C ARG A 153 -5.29 -18.87 2.39
N ALA A 154 -6.29 -18.43 1.62
CA ALA A 154 -7.17 -17.31 1.93
C ALA A 154 -7.95 -17.48 3.23
N GLN A 155 -8.60 -18.62 3.39
CA GLN A 155 -9.35 -18.93 4.60
C GLN A 155 -8.46 -19.12 5.84
N GLN A 156 -7.18 -19.47 5.68
CA GLN A 156 -6.24 -19.52 6.80
C GLN A 156 -5.90 -18.13 7.36
N LEU A 157 -5.81 -17.11 6.50
CA LEU A 157 -5.55 -15.73 6.93
C LEU A 157 -6.83 -14.99 7.30
N PHE A 158 -7.93 -15.31 6.64
CA PHE A 158 -9.22 -14.64 6.77
C PHE A 158 -10.35 -15.67 6.94
N PRO A 159 -10.41 -16.35 8.10
CA PRO A 159 -11.36 -17.44 8.34
C PRO A 159 -12.81 -16.98 8.21
N ASP A 160 -13.10 -15.73 8.58
CA ASP A 160 -14.45 -15.16 8.61
C ASP A 160 -14.78 -14.30 7.38
N SER A 161 -13.92 -14.29 6.35
CA SER A 161 -14.14 -13.47 5.16
C SER A 161 -15.26 -14.06 4.29
N VAL A 162 -16.43 -13.43 4.40
CA VAL A 162 -17.61 -13.71 3.55
C VAL A 162 -17.27 -13.57 2.06
N ARG A 163 -16.38 -12.63 1.72
CA ARG A 163 -15.99 -12.36 0.34
C ARG A 163 -15.18 -13.51 -0.25
N ILE A 164 -14.18 -14.00 0.48
CA ILE A 164 -13.40 -15.18 0.09
C ILE A 164 -14.31 -16.41 -0.01
N ALA A 165 -15.21 -16.62 0.96
CA ALA A 165 -16.15 -17.74 0.93
C ALA A 165 -17.09 -17.68 -0.30
N THR A 166 -17.57 -16.49 -0.65
CA THR A 166 -18.43 -16.27 -1.82
C THR A 166 -17.71 -16.61 -3.11
N SER A 167 -16.45 -16.17 -3.24
CA SER A 167 -15.60 -16.44 -4.43
C SER A 167 -15.28 -17.93 -4.58
N LEU A 168 -15.14 -18.66 -3.47
CA LEU A 168 -14.86 -20.11 -3.48
C LEU A 168 -16.08 -20.98 -3.78
N THR A 169 -17.30 -20.50 -3.51
CA THR A 169 -18.52 -21.28 -3.69
C THR A 169 -18.66 -21.86 -5.12
N PRO A 170 -18.54 -21.07 -6.20
CA PRO A 170 -18.63 -21.61 -7.56
C PRO A 170 -17.43 -22.51 -7.92
N VAL A 171 -16.24 -22.21 -7.39
CA VAL A 171 -15.04 -23.05 -7.59
C VAL A 171 -15.28 -24.45 -7.02
N MET A 172 -15.76 -24.52 -5.77
CA MET A 172 -16.01 -25.79 -5.09
C MET A 172 -17.13 -26.60 -5.76
N ALA A 173 -18.16 -25.93 -6.29
CA ALA A 173 -19.24 -26.57 -7.03
C ALA A 173 -18.78 -27.17 -8.37
N ALA A 174 -17.76 -26.56 -9.01
CA ALA A 174 -17.20 -27.03 -10.26
C ALA A 174 -16.10 -28.10 -10.10
N MET A 175 -15.60 -28.32 -8.87
CA MET A 175 -14.59 -29.34 -8.63
C MET A 175 -15.17 -30.74 -8.84
N PRO A 176 -14.49 -31.61 -9.61
CA PRO A 176 -14.91 -33.00 -9.72
C PRO A 176 -14.83 -33.68 -8.35
N ALA A 177 -15.79 -34.58 -8.08
CA ALA A 177 -15.80 -35.34 -6.84
C ALA A 177 -14.45 -36.04 -6.64
N PRO A 178 -13.89 -36.05 -5.41
CA PRO A 178 -12.62 -36.70 -5.16
C PRO A 178 -12.75 -38.17 -5.54
N THR A 179 -11.95 -38.62 -6.52
CA THR A 179 -11.92 -40.04 -6.90
C THR A 179 -11.62 -40.86 -5.66
N PRO A 180 -12.48 -41.83 -5.28
CA PRO A 180 -12.27 -42.60 -4.07
C PRO A 180 -10.92 -43.31 -4.18
N LYS A 181 -10.03 -43.06 -3.20
CA LYS A 181 -8.78 -43.80 -3.09
C LYS A 181 -9.14 -45.28 -2.97
N ARG A 182 -8.87 -46.08 -4.01
CA ARG A 182 -8.99 -47.54 -3.97
C ARG A 182 -8.15 -48.05 -2.80
N THR A 183 -8.80 -48.41 -1.70
CA THR A 183 -8.15 -49.13 -0.61
C THR A 183 -7.65 -50.46 -1.17
N PRO A 184 -6.34 -50.76 -1.07
CA PRO A 184 -5.83 -52.04 -1.52
C PRO A 184 -6.52 -53.15 -0.72
N ALA A 185 -7.10 -54.12 -1.43
CA ALA A 185 -7.78 -55.26 -0.83
C ALA A 185 -6.86 -55.97 0.17
N PRO A 186 -7.37 -56.44 1.32
CA PRO A 186 -6.55 -57.12 2.30
C PRO A 186 -5.94 -58.36 1.66
N ARG A 187 -4.60 -58.40 1.61
CA ARG A 187 -3.84 -59.58 1.17
C ARG A 187 -4.23 -60.75 2.08
N ARG A 188 -5.01 -61.70 1.55
CA ARG A 188 -5.26 -62.99 2.20
C ARG A 188 -3.90 -63.66 2.43
N ARG A 189 -3.47 -63.73 3.69
CA ARG A 189 -2.35 -64.58 4.10
C ARG A 189 -2.74 -66.04 3.82
N ARG A 190 -1.94 -66.72 3.01
CA ARG A 190 -1.97 -68.18 2.86
C ARG A 190 -1.14 -68.78 3.97
#